data_AF-A0AAV0WRG8-F1
#
_entry.id   AF-A0AAV0WRG8-F1
#
_cell.length_a   1.000
_cell.length_b   1.000
_cell.length_c   1.000
_cell.angle_alpha   90.00
_cell.angle_beta   90.00
_cell.angle_gamma   90.00
#
_symmetry.space_group_name_H-M   'P 1'
#
loop_
_entity.id
_entity.type
_entity.pdbx_description
1 polymer ?
#
loop_
_entity_poly.entity_id
_entity_poly.type
_entity_poly.pdbx_seq_one_letter_code
_entity_poly.pdbx_strand_id
1 'polypeptide(L)'
;MYEASVNILKEFCSNYIKLNVLVNKSLEDVNVVDPNNYLAAKDMVLGTECGNYIKDFSAEATELVKNKCLEFYITAALEIKKRLPINNHLFQQLKFLDPKVALHEVTDEVDINFEIIIGQLNENVELNILQSEWRRM
;
A
#
# COMPACT_ATOMS: atom_id res chain seq x y z
N MET A 1 -5.59 7.03 -6.76
CA MET A 1 -6.32 6.42 -5.61
C MET A 1 -5.65 5.14 -5.12
N TYR A 2 -5.41 4.16 -6.01
CA TYR A 2 -4.67 2.95 -5.70
C TYR A 2 -3.26 3.25 -5.12
N GLU A 3 -2.45 4.01 -5.85
CA GLU A 3 -1.08 4.35 -5.43
C GLU A 3 -1.04 5.05 -4.08
N ALA A 4 -1.93 6.02 -3.85
CA ALA A 4 -2.04 6.69 -2.55
C ALA A 4 -2.38 5.69 -1.42
N SER A 5 -3.23 4.71 -1.70
CA SER A 5 -3.60 3.67 -0.74
C SER A 5 -2.43 2.75 -0.39
N VAL A 6 -1.67 2.34 -1.41
CA VAL A 6 -0.44 1.55 -1.25
C VAL A 6 0.61 2.33 -0.47
N ASN A 7 0.80 3.63 -0.76
CA ASN A 7 1.76 4.48 -0.08
C ASN A 7 1.43 4.66 1.40
N ILE A 8 0.16 4.90 1.74
CA ILE A 8 -0.27 4.97 3.15
C ILE A 8 0.02 3.65 3.87
N LEU A 9 -0.31 2.50 3.28
CA LEU A 9 0.01 1.22 3.88
C LEU A 9 1.53 1.04 4.07
N LYS A 10 2.32 1.44 3.07
CA LYS A 10 3.79 1.36 3.11
C LYS A 10 4.36 2.17 4.27
N GLU A 11 3.87 3.39 4.47
CA GLU A 11 4.30 4.26 5.57
C GLU A 11 4.04 3.61 6.93
N PHE A 12 2.83 3.08 7.14
CA PHE A 12 2.50 2.38 8.39
C PHE A 12 3.36 1.14 8.61
N CYS A 13 3.48 0.29 7.59
CA CYS A 13 4.30 -0.92 7.64
C CYS A 13 5.78 -0.61 7.90
N SER A 14 6.32 0.46 7.33
CA SER A 14 7.75 0.82 7.47
C SER A 14 8.14 1.16 8.91
N ASN A 15 7.19 1.49 9.78
CA ASN A 15 7.45 1.79 11.18
C ASN A 15 7.79 0.55 12.03
N TYR A 16 7.36 -0.64 11.59
CA TYR A 16 7.48 -1.86 12.40
C TYR A 16 7.82 -3.14 11.62
N ILE A 17 7.73 -3.17 10.30
CA ILE A 17 8.07 -4.33 9.46
C ILE A 17 9.50 -4.17 8.91
N LYS A 18 10.26 -5.27 8.88
CA LYS A 18 11.61 -5.33 8.32
C LYS A 18 11.62 -4.94 6.84
N LEU A 19 12.59 -4.12 6.46
CA LEU A 19 12.73 -3.61 5.09
C LEU A 19 12.84 -4.72 4.04
N ASN A 20 13.54 -5.83 4.34
CA ASN A 20 13.65 -6.96 3.41
C ASN A 20 12.30 -7.62 3.12
N VAL A 21 11.32 -7.56 4.03
CA VAL A 21 9.96 -8.05 3.78
C VAL A 21 9.23 -7.09 2.84
N LEU A 22 9.37 -5.78 3.05
CA LEU A 22 8.68 -4.74 2.27
C LEU A 22 9.23 -4.57 0.85
N VAL A 23 10.49 -4.91 0.62
CA VAL A 23 11.12 -4.84 -0.71
C VAL A 23 10.88 -6.10 -1.54
N ASN A 24 10.81 -7.27 -0.88
CA ASN A 24 10.75 -8.56 -1.59
C ASN A 24 9.33 -9.06 -1.86
N LYS A 25 8.29 -8.39 -1.36
CA LYS A 25 6.88 -8.79 -1.52
C LYS A 25 6.02 -7.60 -1.92
N SER A 26 4.96 -7.86 -2.69
CA SER A 26 3.89 -6.87 -2.81
C SER A 26 3.27 -6.61 -1.43
N LEU A 27 2.95 -5.36 -1.13
CA LEU A 27 2.34 -4.97 0.15
C LEU A 27 0.98 -5.66 0.37
N GLU A 28 0.30 -6.03 -0.72
CA GLU A 28 -0.90 -6.88 -0.73
C GLU A 28 -0.64 -8.22 -0.03
N ASP A 29 0.52 -8.83 -0.28
CA ASP A 29 0.88 -10.18 0.21
C ASP A 29 1.66 -10.18 1.53
N VAL A 30 2.09 -9.00 2.00
CA VAL A 30 2.81 -8.91 3.29
C VAL A 30 1.88 -9.31 4.43
N ASN A 31 2.27 -10.34 5.18
CA ASN A 31 1.59 -10.69 6.42
C ASN A 31 1.98 -9.71 7.53
N VAL A 32 1.10 -8.73 7.75
CA VAL A 32 1.27 -7.61 8.69
C VAL A 32 1.13 -8.02 10.15
N VAL A 33 0.69 -9.25 10.44
CA VAL A 33 0.50 -9.80 11.80
C VAL A 33 1.55 -10.86 12.18
N ASP A 34 2.45 -11.22 11.27
CA ASP A 34 3.48 -12.24 11.52
C ASP A 34 4.69 -11.63 12.26
N PRO A 35 4.95 -12.03 13.52
CA PRO A 35 6.05 -11.47 14.31
C PRO A 35 7.44 -11.68 13.71
N ASN A 36 7.61 -12.68 12.85
CA ASN A 36 8.89 -12.90 12.15
C ASN A 36 9.23 -11.76 11.19
N ASN A 37 8.24 -10.99 10.77
CA ASN A 37 8.41 -9.84 9.89
C ASN A 37 8.72 -8.55 10.66
N TYR A 38 8.65 -8.53 11.99
CA TYR A 38 8.76 -7.29 12.76
C TYR A 38 10.21 -6.87 13.02
N LEU A 39 10.42 -5.56 13.08
CA LEU A 39 11.63 -4.97 13.63
C LEU A 39 11.75 -5.30 15.12
N ALA A 40 12.97 -5.35 15.63
CA ALA A 40 13.17 -5.36 17.08
C ALA A 40 12.64 -4.03 17.65
N ALA A 41 12.13 -4.03 18.89
CA ALA A 41 11.55 -2.84 19.50
C ALA A 41 12.48 -1.61 19.40
N LYS A 42 13.79 -1.76 19.64
CA LYS A 42 14.75 -0.66 19.49
C LYS A 42 14.76 0.00 18.11
N ASP A 43 14.49 -0.74 17.05
CA ASP A 43 14.55 -0.29 15.65
C ASP A 43 13.19 0.21 15.12
N MET A 44 12.11 0.02 15.87
CA MET A 44 10.79 0.56 15.53
C MET A 44 10.73 2.09 15.63
N VAL A 45 9.99 2.71 14.71
CA VAL A 45 9.81 4.17 14.62
C VAL A 45 8.40 4.54 15.09
N LEU A 46 8.29 5.44 16.07
CA LEU A 46 6.99 5.88 16.65
C LEU A 46 6.53 7.25 16.13
N GLY A 47 7.28 7.84 15.18
CA GLY A 47 7.15 9.23 14.78
C GLY A 47 7.86 10.20 15.76
N THR A 48 8.10 11.43 15.30
CA THR A 48 8.95 12.41 15.98
C THR A 48 8.43 12.79 17.37
N GLU A 49 7.13 13.07 17.48
CA GLU A 49 6.51 13.49 18.76
C GLU A 49 6.58 12.40 19.83
N CYS A 50 6.23 11.17 19.47
CA CYS A 50 6.30 10.04 20.40
C CYS A 50 7.75 9.69 20.76
N GLY A 51 8.67 9.76 19.78
CA GLY A 51 10.10 9.59 20.01
C GLY A 51 10.66 10.63 21.00
N ASN A 52 10.25 11.89 20.87
CA ASN A 52 10.64 12.96 21.80
C ASN A 52 10.04 12.75 23.20
N TYR A 53 8.80 12.26 23.29
CA TYR A 53 8.12 11.99 24.55
C TYR A 53 8.80 10.89 25.37
N ILE A 54 9.29 9.82 24.71
CA ILE A 54 9.92 8.68 25.39
C ILE A 54 11.43 8.78 25.49
N LYS A 55 12.06 9.86 25.02
CA LYS A 55 13.54 9.97 24.93
C LYS A 55 14.25 9.81 26.28
N ASP A 56 13.59 10.23 27.36
CA ASP A 56 14.13 10.22 28.73
C ASP A 56 13.66 9.01 29.54
N PHE A 57 12.93 8.08 28.92
CA PHE A 57 12.42 6.88 29.60
C PHE A 57 13.53 5.86 29.80
N SER A 58 13.35 4.98 30.79
CA SER A 58 14.20 3.78 30.89
C SER A 58 14.02 2.88 29.65
N ALA A 59 14.98 2.00 29.40
CA ALA A 59 14.90 1.04 28.30
C ALA A 59 13.64 0.16 28.42
N GLU A 60 13.31 -0.31 29.63
CA GLU A 60 12.12 -1.12 29.91
C GLU A 60 10.82 -0.35 29.62
N ALA A 61 10.72 0.90 30.07
CA ALA A 61 9.55 1.74 29.80
C ALA A 61 9.41 2.08 28.31
N THR A 62 10.53 2.32 27.63
CA THR A 62 10.58 2.55 26.18
C THR A 62 10.07 1.34 25.41
N GLU A 63 10.54 0.15 25.76
CA GLU A 63 10.11 -1.11 25.15
C GLU A 63 8.62 -1.36 25.37
N LEU A 64 8.11 -1.11 26.58
CA LEU A 64 6.68 -1.21 26.90
C LEU A 64 5.83 -0.28 26.01
N VAL A 65 6.25 0.98 25.83
CA VAL A 65 5.53 1.93 24.95
C VAL A 65 5.57 1.46 23.50
N LYS A 66 6.74 1.02 23.01
CA LYS A 66 6.87 0.54 21.63
C LYS A 66 6.02 -0.70 21.36
N ASN A 67 5.93 -1.63 22.32
CA ASN A 67 5.05 -2.79 22.21
C ASN A 67 3.57 -2.40 22.16
N LYS A 68 3.13 -1.37 22.91
CA LYS A 68 1.77 -0.84 22.78
C LYS A 68 1.52 -0.16 21.43
N CYS A 69 2.50 0.59 20.92
CA CYS A 69 2.40 1.20 19.60
C CYS A 69 2.42 0.16 18.47
N LEU A 70 3.09 -0.98 18.65
CA LEU A 70 3.07 -2.09 17.70
C LEU A 70 1.64 -2.58 17.46
N GLU A 71 0.83 -2.75 18.51
CA GLU A 71 -0.58 -3.13 18.38
C GLU A 71 -1.38 -2.12 17.56
N PHE A 72 -1.12 -0.82 17.77
CA PHE A 72 -1.71 0.24 16.95
C PHE A 72 -1.32 0.14 15.48
N TYR A 73 -0.03 -0.03 15.18
CA TYR A 73 0.44 -0.16 13.79
C TYR A 73 -0.14 -1.37 13.09
N ILE A 74 -0.18 -2.52 13.76
CA ILE A 74 -0.78 -3.75 13.22
C ILE A 74 -2.26 -3.51 12.91
N THR A 75 -3.00 -2.94 13.87
CA THR A 75 -4.44 -2.67 13.70
C THR A 75 -4.69 -1.70 12.55
N ALA A 76 -3.91 -0.62 12.47
CA ALA A 76 -4.02 0.35 11.39
C ALA A 76 -3.72 -0.29 10.03
N ALA A 77 -2.65 -1.09 9.91
CA ALA A 77 -2.29 -1.78 8.68
C ALA A 77 -3.40 -2.76 8.22
N LEU A 78 -4.00 -3.49 9.15
CA LEU A 78 -5.13 -4.38 8.86
C LEU A 78 -6.36 -3.61 8.35
N GLU A 79 -6.74 -2.52 9.04
CA GLU A 79 -7.88 -1.71 8.63
C GLU A 79 -7.64 -0.98 7.30
N ILE A 80 -6.41 -0.55 7.03
CA ILE A 80 -6.00 0.00 5.73
C ILE A 80 -6.18 -1.07 4.63
N LYS A 81 -5.63 -2.27 4.81
CA LYS A 81 -5.80 -3.39 3.86
C LYS A 81 -7.26 -3.76 3.61
N LYS A 82 -8.11 -3.66 4.64
CA LYS A 82 -9.53 -4.01 4.59
C LYS A 82 -10.37 -2.96 3.86
N ARG A 83 -10.07 -1.67 4.04
CA ARG A 83 -10.94 -0.56 3.60
C ARG A 83 -10.46 0.11 2.32
N LEU A 84 -9.15 0.15 2.09
CA LEU A 84 -8.59 0.77 0.91
C LEU A 84 -8.51 -0.22 -0.25
N PRO A 85 -8.55 0.24 -1.51
CA PRO A 85 -8.56 -0.62 -2.70
C PRO A 85 -7.18 -1.22 -3.02
N ILE A 86 -6.43 -1.66 -2.01
CA ILE A 86 -5.06 -2.18 -2.15
C ILE A 86 -5.05 -3.54 -2.83
N ASN A 87 -6.04 -4.39 -2.58
CA ASN A 87 -6.19 -5.69 -3.23
C ASN A 87 -7.18 -5.64 -4.42
N ASN A 88 -7.53 -4.44 -4.90
CA ASN A 88 -8.53 -4.29 -5.95
C ASN A 88 -7.85 -4.01 -7.30
N HIS A 89 -7.76 -5.05 -8.11
CA HIS A 89 -7.15 -4.99 -9.44
C HIS A 89 -7.83 -3.97 -10.37
N LEU A 90 -9.12 -3.67 -10.20
CA LEU A 90 -9.77 -2.63 -11.00
C LEU A 90 -9.12 -1.27 -10.76
N PHE A 91 -8.92 -0.88 -9.49
CA PHE A 91 -8.31 0.40 -9.16
C PHE A 91 -6.82 0.47 -9.57
N GLN A 92 -6.15 -0.67 -9.68
CA GLN A 92 -4.81 -0.75 -10.28
C GLN A 92 -4.88 -0.38 -11.77
N GLN A 93 -5.85 -0.94 -12.51
CA GLN A 93 -6.01 -0.67 -13.94
C GLN A 93 -6.47 0.75 -14.24
N LEU A 94 -7.19 1.43 -13.33
CA LEU A 94 -7.63 2.81 -13.52
C LEU A 94 -6.51 3.88 -13.44
N LYS A 95 -5.24 3.47 -13.38
CA LYS A 95 -4.09 4.40 -13.38
C LYS A 95 -4.04 5.30 -14.62
N PHE A 96 -4.58 4.85 -15.76
CA PHE A 96 -4.65 5.66 -16.98
C PHE A 96 -5.52 6.91 -16.85
N LEU A 97 -6.40 6.97 -15.83
CA LEU A 97 -7.21 8.16 -15.52
C LEU A 97 -6.44 9.21 -14.73
N ASP A 98 -5.23 8.92 -14.26
CA ASP A 98 -4.38 9.93 -13.63
C ASP A 98 -4.04 11.02 -14.66
N PRO A 99 -4.30 12.31 -14.39
CA PRO A 99 -4.05 13.39 -15.34
C PRO A 99 -2.63 13.41 -15.90
N LYS A 100 -1.62 13.04 -15.10
CA LYS A 100 -0.22 13.01 -15.55
C LYS A 100 0.03 11.92 -16.59
N VAL A 101 -0.70 10.81 -16.48
CA VAL A 101 -0.65 9.70 -17.43
C VAL A 101 -1.47 10.04 -18.67
N ALA A 102 -2.71 10.48 -18.49
CA ALA A 102 -3.63 10.80 -19.59
C ALA A 102 -3.12 11.94 -20.48
N LEU A 103 -2.38 12.89 -19.92
CA LEU A 103 -1.77 14.01 -20.67
C LEU A 103 -0.38 13.69 -21.23
N HIS A 104 0.08 12.43 -21.14
CA HIS A 104 1.41 11.99 -21.59
C HIS A 104 2.58 12.76 -20.96
N GLU A 105 2.41 13.33 -19.77
CA GLU A 105 3.51 13.97 -19.01
C GLU A 105 4.49 12.91 -18.47
N VAL A 106 4.03 11.65 -18.36
CA VAL A 106 4.83 10.47 -18.01
C VAL A 106 4.82 9.50 -19.18
N THR A 107 6.00 9.12 -19.67
CA THR A 107 6.20 8.29 -20.88
C THR A 107 6.13 6.78 -20.64
N ASP A 108 5.95 6.34 -19.40
CA ASP A 108 5.80 4.91 -19.12
C ASP A 108 4.47 4.44 -19.74
N GLU A 109 4.55 3.58 -20.74
CA GLU A 109 3.39 2.94 -21.36
C GLU A 109 2.55 2.28 -20.26
N VAL A 110 1.37 2.85 -19.98
CA VAL A 110 0.42 2.22 -19.06
C VAL A 110 -0.21 1.06 -19.80
N ASP A 111 0.25 -0.14 -19.48
CA ASP A 111 -0.34 -1.38 -19.97
C ASP A 111 -1.69 -1.59 -19.28
N ILE A 112 -2.77 -1.25 -19.99
CA ILE A 112 -4.14 -1.38 -19.50
C ILE A 112 -4.63 -2.79 -19.78
N ASN A 113 -4.89 -3.57 -18.73
CA ASN A 113 -5.58 -4.83 -18.86
C ASN A 113 -7.10 -4.62 -18.92
N PHE A 114 -7.62 -4.47 -20.14
CA PHE A 114 -9.05 -4.28 -20.40
C PHE A 114 -9.92 -5.47 -19.98
N GLU A 115 -9.38 -6.69 -19.88
CA GLU A 115 -10.16 -7.86 -19.42
C GLU A 115 -10.59 -7.68 -17.96
N ILE A 116 -9.69 -7.16 -17.11
CA ILE A 116 -9.99 -6.86 -15.70
C ILE A 116 -11.07 -5.78 -15.60
N ILE A 117 -11.01 -4.75 -16.45
CA ILE A 117 -12.00 -3.65 -16.45
C ILE A 117 -13.37 -4.16 -16.89
N ILE A 118 -13.44 -4.84 -18.04
CA ILE A 118 -14.69 -5.36 -18.60
C ILE A 118 -15.34 -6.37 -17.65
N GLY A 119 -14.53 -7.26 -17.06
CA GLY A 119 -15.03 -8.27 -16.12
C GLY A 119 -15.76 -7.68 -14.89
N GLN A 120 -15.53 -6.40 -14.56
CA GLN A 120 -16.21 -5.71 -13.47
C GLN A 120 -17.48 -4.96 -13.91
N LEU A 121 -17.66 -4.70 -15.20
CA LEU A 121 -18.73 -3.83 -15.71
C LEU A 121 -20.07 -4.55 -15.92
N ASN A 122 -20.17 -5.88 -15.77
CA ASN A 122 -21.40 -6.67 -15.98
C ASN A 122 -22.11 -6.37 -17.32
N GLU A 123 -21.37 -5.87 -18.31
CA GLU A 123 -21.86 -5.47 -19.62
C GLU A 123 -21.21 -6.34 -20.70
N ASN A 124 -21.93 -6.57 -21.80
CA ASN A 124 -21.40 -7.24 -22.98
C ASN A 124 -20.51 -6.27 -23.78
N VAL A 125 -19.34 -5.95 -23.23
CA VAL A 125 -18.33 -5.15 -23.93
C VAL A 125 -17.42 -6.08 -24.71
N GLU A 126 -17.37 -5.90 -26.03
CA GLU A 126 -16.43 -6.65 -26.88
C GLU A 126 -15.00 -6.12 -26.73
N LEU A 127 -14.13 -6.91 -26.11
CA LEU A 127 -12.72 -6.58 -25.84
C LEU A 127 -11.97 -6.11 -27.09
N ASN A 128 -12.16 -6.78 -28.23
CA ASN A 128 -11.47 -6.46 -29.48
C ASN A 128 -11.84 -5.07 -30.00
N ILE A 129 -13.12 -4.70 -29.90
CA ILE A 129 -13.59 -3.37 -30.30
C ILE A 129 -12.97 -2.32 -29.38
N LEU A 130 -13.06 -2.52 -28.07
CA LEU A 130 -12.50 -1.60 -27.07
C LEU A 130 -11.01 -1.36 -27.26
N GLN A 131 -10.22 -2.43 -27.44
CA GLN A 131 -8.78 -2.32 -27.69
C GLN A 131 -8.48 -1.57 -28.99
N SER A 132 -9.28 -1.79 -30.03
CA SER A 132 -9.09 -1.11 -31.32
C SER A 132 -9.40 0.39 -31.24
N GLU A 133 -10.44 0.77 -30.49
CA GLU A 133 -10.81 2.17 -30.26
C GLU A 133 -9.77 2.87 -29.38
N TRP A 134 -9.29 2.22 -28.32
CA TRP A 134 -8.26 2.80 -27.45
C TRP A 134 -6.95 3.08 -28.19
N ARG A 135 -6.52 2.17 -29.08
CA ARG A 135 -5.32 2.39 -29.91
C ARG A 135 -5.44 3.51 -30.93
N ARG A 136 -6.67 3.97 -31.22
CA ARG A 136 -6.94 5.07 -32.17
C ARG A 136 -6.96 6.44 -31.50
N MET A 137 -7.08 6.50 -30.17
CA MET A 137 -6.98 7.73 -29.38
C MET A 137 -5.52 8.15 -29.23
#